data_AF-A0A820G0B6-F1
#
_entry.id   AF-A0A820G0B6-F1
#
_cell.length_a   1.000
_cell.length_b   1.000
_cell.length_c   1.000
_cell.angle_alpha   90.00
_cell.angle_beta   90.00
_cell.angle_gamma   90.00
#
_symmetry.space_group_name_H-M   'P 1'
#
loop_
_entity.id
_entity.type
_entity.pdbx_description
1 polymer ?
#
loop_
_entity_poly.entity_id
_entity_poly.type
_entity_poly.pdbx_seq_one_letter_code
_entity_poly.pdbx_strand_id
1 'polypeptide(L)'
;MEVSTEDNIIRDRLIQLNNAFSQLNITEHSPEVIRMFDELVTFCFSNEMSSSILNYMLERDTDLAAACENLCRLFAFHGFSVELKSARICAADKNQNINNYFKHRHSYEELIQFEMNILQEFDVHLAKIPTINNESDFLVTKVAFIGSGPIPTSSMIILSNHGPFVDIYNIDMCEEANQLASIISEQVLPPHLSKRMHFITQEISQNPL
;
A
#
# COMPACT_ATOMS: atom_id res chain seq x y z
N MET A 1 28.11 -10.06 -14.30
CA MET A 1 26.84 -9.90 -15.02
C MET A 1 26.96 -8.66 -15.88
N GLU A 2 26.42 -8.68 -17.09
CA GLU A 2 26.54 -7.56 -18.03
C GLU A 2 25.47 -6.51 -17.70
N VAL A 3 25.90 -5.27 -17.48
CA VAL A 3 25.03 -4.12 -17.21
C VAL A 3 24.92 -3.32 -18.51
N SER A 4 23.70 -3.10 -19.00
CA SER A 4 23.48 -2.42 -20.27
C SER A 4 23.68 -0.90 -20.18
N THR A 5 23.71 -0.23 -21.32
CA THR A 5 23.68 1.25 -21.35
C THR A 5 22.41 1.81 -20.73
N GLU A 6 21.26 1.14 -20.95
CA GLU A 6 19.97 1.55 -20.40
C GLU A 6 19.96 1.43 -18.86
N ASP A 7 20.53 0.35 -18.31
CA ASP A 7 20.65 0.18 -16.86
C ASP A 7 21.48 1.28 -16.21
N ASN A 8 22.57 1.71 -16.87
CA ASN A 8 23.39 2.82 -16.40
C ASN A 8 22.64 4.17 -16.44
N ILE A 9 21.83 4.40 -17.48
CA ILE A 9 20.96 5.58 -17.56
C ILE A 9 19.97 5.58 -16.40
N ILE A 10 19.37 4.43 -16.07
CA ILE A 10 18.43 4.31 -14.95
C ILE A 10 19.13 4.63 -13.63
N ARG A 11 20.30 4.03 -13.40
CA ARG A 11 21.15 4.28 -12.23
C ARG A 11 21.48 5.76 -12.07
N ASP A 12 21.99 6.40 -13.12
CA ASP A 12 22.36 7.82 -13.08
C ASP A 12 21.13 8.70 -12.78
N ARG A 13 19.98 8.33 -13.33
CA ARG A 13 18.74 9.07 -13.12
C ARG A 13 18.22 8.94 -11.69
N LEU A 14 18.30 7.77 -11.06
CA LEU A 14 17.93 7.58 -9.66
C LEU A 14 18.83 8.42 -8.73
N ILE A 15 20.13 8.45 -8.98
CA ILE A 15 21.08 9.28 -8.22
C ILE A 15 20.75 10.77 -8.39
N GLN A 16 20.46 11.22 -9.63
CA GLN A 16 20.06 12.60 -9.90
C GLN A 16 18.76 12.99 -9.18
N LEU A 17 17.74 12.13 -9.21
CA LEU A 17 16.47 12.36 -8.51
C LEU A 17 16.72 12.48 -7.00
N ASN A 18 17.51 11.58 -6.41
CA ASN A 18 17.85 11.64 -4.99
C ASN A 18 18.56 12.96 -4.61
N ASN A 19 19.51 13.41 -5.44
CA ASN A 19 20.19 14.68 -5.23
C ASN A 19 19.23 15.87 -5.31
N ALA A 20 18.28 15.85 -6.26
CA ALA A 20 17.25 16.87 -6.38
C ALA A 20 16.34 16.91 -5.15
N PHE A 21 15.89 15.76 -4.65
CA PHE A 21 15.09 15.69 -3.42
C PHE A 21 15.84 16.24 -2.20
N SER A 22 17.15 16.04 -2.13
CA SER A 22 17.98 16.54 -1.03
C SER A 22 18.06 18.07 -0.97
N GLN A 23 17.75 18.76 -2.07
CA GLN A 23 17.68 20.23 -2.11
C GLN A 23 16.30 20.78 -1.72
N LEU A 24 15.28 19.91 -1.59
CA LEU A 24 13.92 20.31 -1.25
C LEU A 24 13.69 20.26 0.26
N ASN A 25 12.84 21.17 0.74
CA ASN A 25 12.24 21.05 2.06
C ASN A 25 11.01 20.12 2.00
N ILE A 26 11.22 18.82 2.19
CA ILE A 26 10.23 17.76 1.96
C ILE A 26 9.07 17.80 3.00
N THR A 27 9.17 18.65 4.02
CA THR A 27 8.09 18.84 5.01
C THR A 27 6.87 19.57 4.45
N GLU A 28 6.97 20.14 3.24
CA GLU A 28 5.89 20.90 2.63
C GLU A 28 5.15 20.11 1.56
N HIS A 29 3.82 20.14 1.59
CA HIS A 29 2.96 19.70 0.47
C HIS A 29 3.00 20.73 -0.66
N SER A 30 4.18 21.17 -1.08
CA SER A 30 4.33 22.14 -2.16
C SER A 30 4.02 21.47 -3.51
N PRO A 31 3.51 22.22 -4.49
CA PRO A 31 3.30 21.70 -5.85
C PRO A 31 4.58 21.11 -6.46
N GLU A 32 5.75 21.64 -6.07
CA GLU A 32 7.05 21.16 -6.54
C GLU A 32 7.38 19.77 -5.98
N VAL A 33 7.16 19.56 -4.68
CA VAL A 33 7.35 18.25 -4.03
C VAL A 33 6.42 17.21 -4.67
N ILE A 34 5.15 17.54 -4.87
CA ILE A 34 4.17 16.64 -5.53
C ILE A 34 4.64 16.28 -6.94
N ARG A 35 5.03 17.28 -7.74
CA ARG A 35 5.52 17.05 -9.11
C ARG A 35 6.74 16.13 -9.14
N MET A 36 7.66 16.27 -8.19
CA MET A 36 8.84 15.40 -8.13
C MET A 36 8.51 13.97 -7.73
N PHE A 37 7.53 13.76 -6.86
CA PHE A 37 7.03 12.41 -6.58
C PHE A 37 6.32 11.81 -7.79
N ASP A 38 5.49 12.57 -8.51
CA ASP A 38 4.87 12.11 -9.76
C ASP A 38 5.93 11.75 -10.82
N GLU A 39 7.01 12.54 -10.91
CA GLU A 39 8.14 12.28 -11.80
C GLU A 39 8.89 10.99 -11.43
N LEU A 40 9.14 10.77 -10.13
CA LEU A 40 9.76 9.54 -9.63
C LEU A 40 8.89 8.32 -9.94
N VAL A 41 7.58 8.38 -9.67
CA VAL A 41 6.65 7.29 -9.98
C VAL A 41 6.65 7.01 -11.47
N THR A 42 6.44 8.04 -12.30
CA THR A 42 6.43 7.90 -13.76
C THR A 42 7.72 7.27 -14.26
N PHE A 43 8.86 7.70 -13.72
CA PHE A 43 10.16 7.16 -14.08
C PHE A 43 10.28 5.67 -13.73
N CYS A 44 9.93 5.27 -12.49
CA CYS A 44 9.98 3.87 -12.07
C CYS A 44 9.02 2.96 -12.84
N PHE A 45 7.84 3.45 -13.23
CA PHE A 45 6.88 2.67 -14.02
C PHE A 45 7.24 2.58 -15.51
N SER A 46 7.98 3.56 -16.04
CA SER A 46 8.33 3.61 -17.47
C SER A 46 9.66 2.92 -17.80
N ASN A 47 10.45 2.57 -16.79
CA ASN A 47 11.78 2.00 -16.95
C ASN A 47 11.87 0.68 -16.18
N GLU A 48 11.99 -0.42 -16.91
CA GLU A 48 12.15 -1.75 -16.31
C GLU A 48 13.63 -2.08 -16.15
N MET A 49 14.02 -2.45 -14.93
CA MET A 49 15.31 -3.06 -14.65
C MET A 49 15.05 -4.40 -13.98
N SER A 50 15.69 -5.47 -14.48
CA SER A 50 15.62 -6.78 -13.85
C SER A 50 16.09 -6.71 -12.40
N SER A 51 15.37 -7.36 -11.48
CA SER A 51 15.77 -7.45 -10.07
C SER A 51 17.17 -8.03 -9.88
N SER A 52 17.61 -8.94 -10.78
CA SER A 52 18.98 -9.47 -10.71
C SER A 52 20.02 -8.38 -10.96
N ILE A 53 19.83 -7.58 -12.02
CA ILE A 53 20.72 -6.48 -12.40
C ILE A 53 20.73 -5.42 -11.31
N LEU A 54 19.56 -5.01 -10.82
CA LEU A 54 19.43 -4.05 -9.74
C LEU A 54 20.21 -4.51 -8.50
N ASN A 55 20.01 -5.75 -8.03
CA ASN A 55 20.72 -6.28 -6.87
C ASN A 55 22.25 -6.27 -7.07
N TYR A 56 22.71 -6.69 -8.24
CA TYR A 56 24.15 -6.67 -8.56
C TYR A 56 24.75 -5.27 -8.55
N MET A 57 24.01 -4.26 -9.02
CA MET A 57 24.43 -2.86 -8.98
C MET A 57 24.41 -2.33 -7.54
N LEU A 58 23.34 -2.58 -6.77
CA LEU A 58 23.22 -2.16 -5.37
C LEU A 58 24.36 -2.71 -4.49
N GLU A 59 24.85 -3.92 -4.75
CA GLU A 59 25.99 -4.51 -4.03
C GLU A 59 27.33 -3.82 -4.32
N ARG A 60 27.46 -3.11 -5.44
CA ARG A 60 28.73 -2.59 -5.96
C ARG A 60 28.80 -1.07 -6.06
N ASP A 61 27.65 -0.43 -6.08
CA ASP A 61 27.50 1.00 -6.26
C ASP A 61 26.85 1.59 -5.02
N THR A 62 27.70 2.10 -4.12
CA THR A 62 27.25 2.67 -2.84
C THR A 62 26.40 3.91 -3.02
N ASP A 63 26.62 4.68 -4.08
CA ASP A 63 25.85 5.90 -4.36
C ASP A 63 24.45 5.55 -4.82
N LEU A 64 24.32 4.55 -5.70
CA LEU A 64 23.02 4.02 -6.10
C LEU A 64 22.28 3.41 -4.91
N ALA A 65 22.96 2.62 -4.08
CA ALA A 65 22.35 1.99 -2.91
C ALA A 65 21.79 3.04 -1.94
N ALA A 66 22.58 4.06 -1.60
CA ALA A 66 22.14 5.16 -0.74
C ALA A 66 21.01 5.97 -1.38
N ALA A 67 21.06 6.21 -2.69
CA ALA A 67 20.00 6.90 -3.42
C ALA A 67 18.68 6.13 -3.36
N CYS A 68 18.70 4.83 -3.66
CA CYS A 68 17.51 3.97 -3.60
C CYS A 68 16.93 3.92 -2.19
N GLU A 69 17.76 3.72 -1.16
CA GLU A 69 17.30 3.70 0.23
C GLU A 69 16.59 5.00 0.61
N ASN A 70 17.22 6.14 0.31
CA ASN A 70 16.65 7.43 0.65
C ASN A 70 15.37 7.71 -0.15
N LEU A 71 15.35 7.42 -1.45
CA LEU A 71 14.15 7.58 -2.29
C LEU A 71 13.00 6.71 -1.77
N CYS A 72 13.24 5.45 -1.40
CA CYS A 72 12.22 4.58 -0.80
C CYS A 72 11.67 5.18 0.50
N ARG A 73 12.54 5.66 1.39
CA ARG A 73 12.14 6.30 2.65
C ARG A 73 11.31 7.57 2.42
N LEU A 74 11.74 8.42 1.48
CA LEU A 74 11.03 9.64 1.12
C LEU A 74 9.66 9.35 0.51
N PHE A 75 9.59 8.35 -0.36
CA PHE A 75 8.35 7.92 -0.98
C PHE A 75 7.36 7.38 0.06
N ALA A 76 7.82 6.53 0.98
CA ALA A 76 6.99 6.01 2.07
C ALA A 76 6.45 7.14 2.97
N PHE A 77 7.31 8.08 3.37
CA PHE A 77 6.91 9.22 4.19
C PHE A 77 5.90 10.13 3.49
N HIS A 78 6.13 10.43 2.20
CA HIS A 78 5.22 11.26 1.43
C HIS A 78 3.88 10.58 1.21
N GLY A 79 3.89 9.30 0.84
CA GLY A 79 2.68 8.48 0.68
C GLY A 79 1.82 8.52 1.95
N PHE A 80 2.42 8.21 3.11
CA PHE A 80 1.73 8.29 4.40
C PHE A 80 1.19 9.69 4.70
N SER A 81 1.98 10.74 4.45
CA SER A 81 1.58 12.13 4.74
C SER A 81 0.39 12.58 3.89
N VAL A 82 0.38 12.21 2.59
CA VAL A 82 -0.72 12.49 1.66
C VAL A 82 -1.96 11.71 2.05
N GLU A 83 -1.79 10.44 2.40
CA GLU A 83 -2.89 9.58 2.83
C GLU A 83 -3.52 10.08 4.14
N LEU A 84 -2.71 10.42 5.14
CA LEU A 84 -3.17 10.96 6.43
C LEU A 84 -3.93 12.27 6.26
N LYS A 85 -3.44 13.18 5.41
CA LYS A 85 -4.13 14.43 5.10
C LYS A 85 -5.49 14.16 4.46
N SER A 86 -5.54 13.26 3.48
CA SER A 86 -6.78 12.84 2.84
C SER A 86 -7.76 12.24 3.84
N ALA A 87 -7.26 11.36 4.73
CA ALA A 87 -8.06 10.71 5.75
C ALA A 87 -8.71 11.72 6.70
N ARG A 88 -7.96 12.73 7.16
CA ARG A 88 -8.48 13.81 8.01
C ARG A 88 -9.61 14.59 7.33
N ILE A 89 -9.49 14.86 6.03
CA ILE A 89 -10.53 15.55 5.26
C ILE A 89 -11.78 14.67 5.13
N CYS A 90 -11.62 13.40 4.75
CA CYS A 90 -12.73 12.45 4.64
C CYS A 90 -13.45 12.26 5.98
N ALA A 91 -12.71 12.08 7.07
CA ALA A 91 -13.27 11.89 8.39
C ALA A 91 -14.09 13.12 8.86
N ALA A 92 -13.69 14.33 8.46
CA ALA A 92 -14.34 15.58 8.84
C ALA A 92 -15.64 15.88 8.07
N ASP A 93 -15.80 15.38 6.85
CA ASP A 93 -16.97 15.66 6.01
C ASP A 93 -17.53 14.39 5.36
N LYS A 94 -18.66 13.92 5.90
CA LYS A 94 -19.36 12.71 5.46
C LYS A 94 -19.88 12.77 4.01
N ASN A 95 -19.97 13.97 3.42
CA ASN A 95 -20.41 14.12 2.04
C ASN A 95 -19.25 14.05 1.04
N GLN A 96 -18.01 14.03 1.53
CA GLN A 96 -16.84 13.80 0.69
C GLN A 96 -16.90 12.37 0.14
N ASN A 97 -16.92 12.25 -1.19
CA ASN A 97 -16.73 10.95 -1.80
C ASN A 97 -15.27 10.55 -1.60
N ILE A 98 -15.05 9.49 -0.81
CA ILE A 98 -13.70 8.98 -0.55
C ILE A 98 -12.95 8.61 -1.84
N ASN A 99 -13.68 8.26 -2.91
CA ASN A 99 -13.11 7.99 -4.23
C ASN A 99 -12.38 9.20 -4.82
N ASN A 100 -12.70 10.42 -4.40
CA ASN A 100 -11.97 11.63 -4.82
C ASN A 100 -10.54 11.69 -4.24
N TYR A 101 -10.28 10.94 -3.17
CA TYR A 101 -8.97 10.89 -2.50
C TYR A 101 -8.18 9.64 -2.85
N PHE A 102 -8.85 8.60 -3.36
CA PHE A 102 -8.21 7.40 -3.88
C PHE A 102 -7.84 7.54 -5.35
N LYS A 103 -6.79 8.32 -5.65
CA LYS A 103 -6.25 8.41 -7.03
C LYS A 103 -5.87 7.04 -7.62
N HIS A 104 -5.68 6.00 -6.80
CA HIS A 104 -5.28 4.66 -7.21
C HIS A 104 -6.27 3.55 -6.80
N ARG A 105 -7.56 3.86 -6.54
CA ARG A 105 -8.55 2.83 -6.13
C ARG A 105 -8.57 1.62 -7.04
N HIS A 106 -8.50 1.84 -8.35
CA HIS A 106 -8.49 0.77 -9.35
C HIS A 106 -7.30 -0.17 -9.17
N SER A 107 -6.10 0.38 -8.94
CA SER A 107 -4.90 -0.42 -8.66
C SER A 107 -5.03 -1.26 -7.39
N TYR A 108 -5.71 -0.75 -6.37
CA TYR A 108 -6.03 -1.54 -5.17
C TYR A 108 -7.05 -2.64 -5.45
N GLU A 109 -8.06 -2.41 -6.29
CA GLU A 109 -9.03 -3.44 -6.67
C GLU A 109 -8.34 -4.59 -7.42
N GLU A 110 -7.46 -4.26 -8.38
CA GLU A 110 -6.67 -5.26 -9.11
C GLU A 110 -5.72 -6.04 -8.19
N LEU A 111 -5.02 -5.34 -7.30
CA LEU A 111 -4.11 -5.97 -6.33
C LEU A 111 -4.85 -6.92 -5.40
N ILE A 112 -5.97 -6.47 -4.82
CA ILE A 112 -6.78 -7.30 -3.91
C ILE A 112 -7.34 -8.51 -4.65
N GLN A 113 -7.82 -8.35 -5.88
CA GLN A 113 -8.27 -9.49 -6.67
C GLN A 113 -7.16 -10.53 -6.87
N PHE A 114 -5.94 -10.08 -7.15
CA PHE A 114 -4.78 -10.96 -7.29
C PHE A 114 -4.43 -11.67 -5.96
N GLU A 115 -4.36 -10.93 -4.85
CA GLU A 115 -4.09 -11.48 -3.51
C GLU A 115 -5.15 -12.51 -3.10
N MET A 116 -6.42 -12.23 -3.37
CA MET A 116 -7.53 -13.13 -3.06
C MET A 116 -7.50 -14.41 -3.91
N ASN A 117 -7.12 -14.31 -5.20
CA ASN A 117 -6.94 -15.49 -6.04
C ASN A 117 -5.85 -16.41 -5.48
N ILE A 118 -4.71 -15.83 -5.05
CA ILE A 118 -3.62 -16.60 -4.43
C ILE A 118 -4.10 -17.27 -3.13
N LEU A 119 -4.84 -16.56 -2.29
CA LEU A 119 -5.36 -17.11 -1.03
C LEU A 119 -6.33 -18.28 -1.28
N GLN A 120 -7.20 -18.15 -2.29
CA GLN A 120 -8.12 -19.23 -2.68
C GLN A 120 -7.38 -20.46 -3.20
N GLU A 121 -6.35 -20.27 -4.03
CA GLU A 121 -5.50 -21.37 -4.50
C GLU A 121 -4.81 -22.08 -3.32
N PHE A 122 -4.24 -21.32 -2.38
CA PHE A 122 -3.60 -21.87 -1.18
C PHE A 122 -4.57 -22.66 -0.30
N ASP A 123 -5.78 -22.15 -0.10
CA ASP A 123 -6.81 -22.76 0.73
C ASP A 123 -7.28 -24.10 0.14
N VAL A 124 -7.51 -24.16 -1.17
CA VAL A 124 -7.82 -25.41 -1.89
C VAL A 124 -6.70 -26.45 -1.71
N HIS A 125 -5.43 -26.01 -1.76
CA HIS A 125 -4.29 -26.91 -1.61
C HIS A 125 -4.09 -27.42 -0.17
N LEU A 126 -4.32 -26.57 0.85
CA LEU A 126 -4.13 -26.93 2.26
C LEU A 126 -5.30 -27.74 2.84
N ALA A 127 -6.53 -27.45 2.41
CA ALA A 127 -7.71 -28.05 3.02
C ALA A 127 -7.87 -29.55 2.66
N LYS A 128 -7.29 -30.04 1.55
CA LYS A 128 -7.60 -31.37 0.96
C LYS A 128 -9.12 -31.63 0.86
N ILE A 129 -9.94 -30.58 0.87
CA ILE A 129 -11.39 -30.68 0.77
C ILE A 129 -11.69 -30.84 -0.73
N PRO A 130 -12.38 -31.91 -1.14
CA PRO A 130 -12.87 -32.00 -2.51
C PRO A 130 -13.79 -30.79 -2.72
N THR A 131 -13.54 -30.00 -3.76
CA THR A 131 -14.40 -28.89 -4.16
C THR A 131 -15.84 -29.39 -4.31
N ILE A 132 -16.67 -29.15 -3.28
CA ILE A 132 -18.10 -29.39 -3.37
C ILE A 132 -18.69 -28.17 -4.07
N ASN A 133 -18.68 -28.21 -5.41
CA ASN A 133 -19.52 -27.55 -6.44
C ASN A 133 -20.39 -26.29 -6.13
N ASN A 134 -20.12 -25.53 -5.08
CA ASN A 134 -20.82 -24.28 -4.79
C ASN A 134 -19.76 -23.19 -4.65
N GLU A 135 -19.95 -22.09 -5.38
CA GLU A 135 -19.12 -20.87 -5.39
C GLU A 135 -19.03 -20.15 -4.02
N SER A 136 -19.43 -20.79 -2.91
CA SER A 136 -19.72 -20.17 -1.62
C SER A 136 -18.80 -20.56 -0.46
N ASP A 137 -17.88 -21.50 -0.64
CA ASP A 137 -17.06 -22.00 0.48
C ASP A 137 -15.68 -21.30 0.52
N PHE A 138 -15.69 -19.99 0.72
CA PHE A 138 -14.49 -19.24 1.08
C PHE A 138 -14.19 -19.52 2.58
N LEU A 139 -13.16 -20.33 2.88
CA LEU A 139 -12.89 -20.78 4.26
C LEU A 139 -12.13 -19.74 5.10
N VAL A 140 -11.54 -18.73 4.46
CA VAL A 140 -10.87 -17.65 5.18
C VAL A 140 -11.91 -16.79 5.87
N THR A 141 -11.99 -16.93 7.19
CA THR A 141 -12.94 -16.20 8.04
C THR A 141 -12.30 -14.98 8.71
N LYS A 142 -10.98 -14.88 8.71
CA LYS A 142 -10.22 -13.80 9.34
C LYS A 142 -9.04 -13.37 8.48
N VAL A 143 -8.87 -12.08 8.29
CA VAL A 143 -7.71 -11.49 7.60
C VAL A 143 -7.14 -10.38 8.46
N ALA A 144 -5.82 -10.34 8.60
CA ALA A 144 -5.12 -9.27 9.29
C ALA A 144 -4.28 -8.46 8.30
N PHE A 145 -4.47 -7.14 8.31
CA PHE A 145 -3.65 -6.18 7.59
C PHE A 145 -2.71 -5.48 8.56
N ILE A 146 -1.42 -5.61 8.29
CA ILE A 146 -0.33 -5.00 9.06
C ILE A 146 0.09 -3.71 8.34
N GLY A 147 0.06 -2.58 9.03
CA GLY A 147 0.27 -1.26 8.43
C GLY A 147 -0.92 -0.84 7.58
N SER A 148 -2.14 -1.02 8.10
CA SER A 148 -3.38 -0.72 7.37
C SER A 148 -3.56 0.76 7.01
N GLY A 149 -2.83 1.65 7.67
CA GLY A 149 -2.84 3.07 7.38
C GLY A 149 -4.12 3.79 7.81
N PRO A 150 -4.17 5.13 7.64
CA PRO A 150 -5.31 5.96 8.01
C PRO A 150 -6.50 5.79 7.05
N ILE A 151 -6.30 5.14 5.90
CA ILE A 151 -7.36 4.80 4.97
C ILE A 151 -7.25 3.31 4.58
N PRO A 152 -8.03 2.40 5.20
CA PRO A 152 -7.84 0.95 5.09
C PRO A 152 -8.46 0.40 3.78
N THR A 153 -7.90 0.81 2.65
CA THR A 153 -8.44 0.59 1.29
C THR A 153 -8.64 -0.88 0.98
N SER A 154 -7.58 -1.68 1.17
CA SER A 154 -7.58 -3.12 0.95
C SER A 154 -8.70 -3.81 1.74
N SER A 155 -8.81 -3.48 3.03
CA SER A 155 -9.84 -3.99 3.93
C SER A 155 -11.26 -3.64 3.47
N MET A 156 -11.48 -2.40 3.05
CA MET A 156 -12.79 -1.96 2.54
C MET A 156 -13.15 -2.65 1.23
N ILE A 157 -12.19 -2.87 0.33
CA ILE A 157 -12.41 -3.59 -0.94
C ILE A 157 -12.77 -5.05 -0.67
N ILE A 158 -12.03 -5.74 0.21
CA ILE A 158 -12.33 -7.14 0.56
C ILE A 158 -13.74 -7.27 1.12
N LEU A 159 -14.13 -6.42 2.08
CA LEU A 159 -15.47 -6.49 2.67
C LEU A 159 -16.58 -6.16 1.67
N SER A 160 -16.32 -5.26 0.71
CA SER A 160 -17.30 -4.84 -0.29
C SER A 160 -17.49 -5.89 -1.40
N ASN A 161 -16.41 -6.58 -1.79
CA ASN A 161 -16.40 -7.41 -3.00
C ASN A 161 -16.29 -8.92 -2.74
N HIS A 162 -15.63 -9.35 -1.66
CA HIS A 162 -15.13 -10.73 -1.55
C HIS A 162 -15.52 -11.47 -0.26
N GLY A 163 -16.35 -10.89 0.62
CA GLY A 163 -16.70 -11.64 1.84
C GLY A 163 -17.81 -11.04 2.71
N PRO A 164 -19.05 -11.55 2.63
CA PRO A 164 -20.06 -11.30 3.66
C PRO A 164 -19.72 -11.96 5.02
N PHE A 165 -18.66 -12.77 5.13
CA PHE A 165 -18.33 -13.56 6.32
C PHE A 165 -16.89 -13.42 6.86
N VAL A 166 -16.10 -12.47 6.35
CA VAL A 166 -14.72 -12.25 6.83
C VAL A 166 -14.72 -11.17 7.91
N ASP A 167 -14.00 -11.42 9.01
CA ASP A 167 -13.58 -10.41 9.98
C ASP A 167 -12.20 -9.87 9.58
N ILE A 168 -12.08 -8.55 9.52
CA ILE A 168 -10.83 -7.87 9.15
C ILE A 168 -10.21 -7.22 10.37
N TYR A 169 -8.94 -7.54 10.63
CA TYR A 169 -8.13 -6.95 11.68
C TYR A 169 -7.12 -5.99 11.06
N ASN A 170 -7.32 -4.69 11.27
CA ASN A 170 -6.46 -3.61 10.81
C ASN A 170 -5.51 -3.25 11.94
N ILE A 171 -4.22 -3.44 11.72
CA ILE A 171 -3.19 -3.27 12.74
C ILE A 171 -2.24 -2.18 12.27
N ASP A 172 -2.12 -1.15 13.09
CA ASP A 172 -1.23 -0.04 12.81
C ASP A 172 -0.56 0.43 14.11
N MET A 173 0.66 0.95 14.02
CA MET A 173 1.36 1.52 15.17
C MET A 173 0.88 2.95 15.48
N CYS A 174 0.28 3.62 14.50
CA CYS A 174 -0.22 4.98 14.63
C CYS A 174 -1.67 4.99 15.12
N GLU A 175 -1.89 5.47 16.35
CA GLU A 175 -3.24 5.57 16.92
C GLU A 175 -4.16 6.47 16.08
N GLU A 176 -3.65 7.61 15.62
CA GLU A 176 -4.40 8.53 14.77
C GLU A 176 -4.85 7.85 13.47
N ALA A 177 -3.99 7.02 12.87
CA ALA A 177 -4.34 6.28 11.66
C ALA A 177 -5.53 5.36 11.92
N ASN A 178 -5.49 4.56 12.98
CA ASN A 178 -6.61 3.68 13.36
C ASN A 178 -7.91 4.44 13.66
N GLN A 179 -7.83 5.59 14.35
CA GLN A 179 -8.99 6.42 14.64
C GLN A 179 -9.65 6.93 13.34
N LEU A 180 -8.85 7.47 12.42
CA LEU A 180 -9.34 7.96 11.13
C LEU A 180 -9.92 6.82 10.28
N ALA A 181 -9.21 5.70 10.23
CA ALA A 181 -9.62 4.51 9.49
C ALA A 181 -10.97 3.96 9.98
N SER A 182 -11.20 3.95 11.30
CA SER A 182 -12.47 3.54 11.91
C SER A 182 -13.61 4.48 11.51
N ILE A 183 -13.40 5.79 11.67
CA ILE A 183 -14.41 6.81 11.30
C ILE A 183 -14.78 6.68 9.82
N ILE A 184 -13.78 6.58 8.96
CA ILE A 184 -13.96 6.46 7.52
C ILE A 184 -14.73 5.19 7.16
N SER A 185 -14.34 4.06 7.73
CA SER A 185 -14.98 2.76 7.45
C SER A 185 -16.46 2.76 7.84
N GLU A 186 -16.80 3.38 8.97
CA GLU A 186 -18.20 3.56 9.40
C GLU A 186 -19.01 4.50 8.50
N GLN A 187 -18.36 5.49 7.88
CA GLN A 187 -19.02 6.42 6.97
C GLN A 187 -19.26 5.81 5.58
N VAL A 188 -18.32 5.01 5.09
CA VAL A 188 -18.32 4.51 3.71
C VAL A 188 -19.03 3.16 3.59
N LEU A 189 -18.88 2.27 4.58
CA LEU A 189 -19.44 0.92 4.51
C LEU A 189 -20.80 0.83 5.21
N PRO A 190 -21.69 -0.09 4.75
CA PRO A 190 -22.88 -0.44 5.50
C PRO A 190 -22.56 -0.90 6.94
N PRO A 191 -23.42 -0.62 7.93
CA PRO A 191 -23.16 -0.93 9.34
C PRO A 191 -22.87 -2.40 9.67
N HIS A 192 -23.32 -3.34 8.84
CA HIS A 192 -23.06 -4.77 9.03
C HIS A 192 -21.70 -5.22 8.46
N LEU A 193 -21.09 -4.40 7.58
CA LEU A 193 -19.73 -4.60 7.10
C LEU A 193 -18.73 -3.91 8.04
N SER A 194 -18.98 -2.64 8.41
CA SER A 194 -18.05 -1.87 9.25
C SER A 194 -17.82 -2.49 10.63
N LYS A 195 -18.85 -3.14 11.22
CA LYS A 195 -18.72 -3.89 12.49
C LYS A 195 -17.74 -5.06 12.45
N ARG A 196 -17.38 -5.54 11.25
CA ARG A 196 -16.41 -6.62 11.03
C ARG A 196 -14.99 -6.08 10.81
N MET A 197 -14.81 -4.76 10.85
CA MET A 197 -13.50 -4.14 10.86
C MET A 197 -13.09 -3.86 12.30
N HIS A 198 -11.99 -4.48 12.71
CA HIS A 198 -11.35 -4.25 14.00
C HIS A 198 -10.10 -3.41 13.77
N PHE A 199 -9.89 -2.38 14.60
CA PHE A 199 -8.72 -1.53 14.53
C PHE A 199 -7.91 -1.71 15.81
N ILE A 200 -6.64 -2.07 15.65
CA ILE A 200 -5.74 -2.44 16.74
C ILE A 200 -4.49 -1.56 16.65
N THR A 201 -4.29 -0.72 17.67
CA THR A 201 -3.08 0.08 17.78
C THR A 201 -2.00 -0.74 18.47
N GLN A 202 -1.03 -1.24 17.69
CA GLN A 202 0.02 -2.09 18.24
C GLN A 202 1.28 -2.08 17.37
N GLU A 203 2.43 -2.13 18.03
CA GLU A 203 3.70 -2.47 17.40
C GLU A 203 3.85 -4.00 17.30
N ILE A 204 4.00 -4.54 16.10
CA ILE A 204 4.00 -6.00 15.85
C ILE A 204 5.23 -6.69 16.44
N SER A 205 6.35 -5.97 16.60
CA SER A 205 7.57 -6.46 17.24
C SER A 205 7.34 -6.91 18.70
N GLN A 206 6.27 -6.43 19.36
CA GLN A 206 5.98 -6.70 20.76
C GLN A 206 4.98 -7.85 20.97
N ASN A 207 4.31 -8.34 19.92
CA ASN A 207 3.44 -9.52 19.99
C ASN A 207 3.18 -10.06 18.56
N PRO A 208 3.95 -11.06 18.08
CA PRO A 208 3.61 -11.75 16.85
C PRO A 208 2.31 -12.54 17.08
N LEU A 209 1.30 -12.26 16.25
CA LEU A 209 0.01 -12.94 16.25
C LEU A 209 0.14 -14.45 16.02
#